data_AF-A0A7S3AL34-F1
#
_entry.id   AF-A0A7S3AL34-F1
#
_cell.length_a   1.000
_cell.length_b   1.000
_cell.length_c   1.000
_cell.angle_alpha   90.00
_cell.angle_beta   90.00
_cell.angle_gamma   90.00
#
_symmetry.space_group_name_H-M   'P 1'
#
loop_
_entity.id
_entity.type
_entity.pdbx_description
1 polymer ?
#
loop_
_entity_poly.entity_id
_entity_poly.type
_entity_poly.pdbx_seq_one_letter_code
_entity_poly.pdbx_strand_id
1 'polypeptide(L)'
;PASLTLGSHLSRDRPASLTLGRQSAIERESLYWGVRYVQNVAQIRYRDMIRDIRTASQGWEDAGSVLVARLQSSGADVATVKHALDEHSAAVLAGYWRMADQLILKFADGGLTTPLPDGTVDTEELGFPGDWLSRADVGFRDGPARFPGPADFEPVLHPSSAQVASITAAALPTSTAAAATTSATTAAAATTSLLTDATTSTPHHTRSLATVLLAALAVGVVVGSALVLRDLLAARTAAMTGRSILRSPLHYQGRSQRGGHAAVPLVGEEEGSSYVPL
;
A
#
# COMPACT_ATOMS: atom_id res chain seq x y z
N PRO A 1 -31.96 -3.47 36.31
CA PRO A 1 -32.06 -3.57 34.83
C PRO A 1 -31.74 -2.22 34.16
N ALA A 2 -30.44 -1.88 34.10
CA ALA A 2 -29.92 -0.67 33.44
C ALA A 2 -28.66 -1.03 32.64
N SER A 3 -28.71 -2.18 31.98
CA SER A 3 -27.61 -2.70 31.17
C SER A 3 -28.02 -2.58 29.70
N LEU A 4 -27.11 -2.06 28.87
CA LEU A 4 -27.05 -2.22 27.40
C LEU A 4 -27.53 -1.09 26.47
N THR A 5 -27.44 0.19 26.86
CA THR A 5 -27.47 1.31 25.87
C THR A 5 -26.11 2.02 25.68
N LEU A 6 -25.02 1.46 26.22
CA LEU A 6 -23.67 2.04 26.07
C LEU A 6 -23.00 1.70 24.71
N GLY A 7 -23.55 0.73 23.96
CA GLY A 7 -22.87 0.16 22.78
C GLY A 7 -22.93 1.00 21.49
N SER A 8 -23.95 1.83 21.29
CA SER A 8 -24.13 2.58 20.03
C SER A 8 -23.39 3.92 19.99
N HIS A 9 -23.12 4.52 21.14
CA HIS A 9 -22.40 5.81 21.22
C HIS A 9 -20.88 5.63 21.11
N LEU A 10 -20.31 4.58 21.72
CA LEU A 10 -18.87 4.31 21.69
C LEU A 10 -18.32 4.03 20.28
N SER A 11 -19.16 3.61 19.33
CA SER A 11 -18.73 3.37 17.95
C SER A 11 -18.30 4.66 17.21
N ARG A 12 -18.82 5.83 17.61
CA ARG A 12 -18.48 7.12 16.98
C ARG A 12 -17.30 7.82 17.64
N ASP A 13 -16.93 7.43 18.86
CA ASP A 13 -15.89 8.08 19.67
C ASP A 13 -14.55 7.33 19.65
N ARG A 14 -14.23 6.68 18.53
CA ARG A 14 -12.90 6.06 18.34
C ARG A 14 -11.91 7.09 17.81
N PRO A 15 -10.60 6.93 18.13
CA PRO A 15 -9.57 7.74 17.51
C PRO A 15 -9.60 7.69 15.99
N ALA A 16 -9.47 8.85 15.35
CA ALA A 16 -9.61 8.98 13.90
C ALA A 16 -8.68 8.03 13.14
N SER A 17 -7.43 7.89 13.60
CA SER A 17 -6.40 7.02 13.02
C SER A 17 -6.82 5.55 12.93
N LEU A 18 -7.70 5.08 13.81
CA LEU A 18 -8.25 3.71 13.84
C LEU A 18 -9.48 3.53 12.94
N THR A 19 -10.05 4.62 12.45
CA THR A 19 -11.26 4.62 11.60
C THR A 19 -10.97 4.86 10.12
N LEU A 20 -9.80 5.42 9.81
CA LEU A 20 -9.29 5.65 8.46
C LEU A 20 -8.63 4.37 7.90
N GLY A 21 -8.59 4.22 6.58
CA GLY A 21 -7.97 3.04 5.95
C GLY A 21 -8.71 2.51 4.71
N ARG A 22 -8.86 3.35 3.68
CA ARG A 22 -9.41 2.87 2.40
C ARG A 22 -8.36 2.03 1.66
N GLN A 23 -8.75 0.86 1.16
CA GLN A 23 -7.82 -0.03 0.43
C GLN A 23 -7.32 0.56 -0.90
N SER A 24 -8.03 1.56 -1.45
CA SER A 24 -7.73 2.17 -2.75
C SER A 24 -6.68 3.29 -2.71
N ALA A 25 -6.31 3.78 -1.53
CA ALA A 25 -5.39 4.90 -1.38
C ALA A 25 -4.62 4.80 -0.05
N ILE A 26 -3.33 5.12 -0.07
CA ILE A 26 -2.53 5.21 1.15
C ILE A 26 -2.87 6.52 1.85
N GLU A 27 -3.48 6.41 3.02
CA GLU A 27 -3.80 7.54 3.91
C GLU A 27 -2.75 7.57 5.02
N ARG A 28 -1.95 8.64 5.12
CA ARG A 28 -0.84 8.72 6.09
C ARG A 28 -1.35 8.84 7.53
N GLU A 29 -2.57 9.31 7.69
CA GLU A 29 -3.31 9.46 8.94
C GLU A 29 -3.93 8.14 9.42
N SER A 30 -3.88 7.08 8.61
CA SER A 30 -4.46 5.77 8.93
C SER A 30 -3.44 4.86 9.61
N LEU A 31 -3.77 4.38 10.81
CA LEU A 31 -2.96 3.38 11.50
C LEU A 31 -2.93 2.06 10.74
N TYR A 32 -4.04 1.70 10.08
CA TYR A 32 -4.08 0.53 9.20
C TYR A 32 -2.97 0.59 8.14
N TRP A 33 -2.80 1.73 7.46
CA TRP A 33 -1.75 1.88 6.46
C TRP A 33 -0.35 1.98 7.05
N GLY A 34 -0.17 2.66 8.18
CA GLY A 34 1.12 2.70 8.88
C GLY A 34 1.64 1.31 9.23
N VAL A 35 0.78 0.47 9.84
CA VAL A 35 1.12 -0.93 10.18
C VAL A 35 1.42 -1.75 8.93
N ARG A 36 0.61 -1.64 7.88
CA ARG A 36 0.81 -2.36 6.61
C ARG A 36 2.10 -1.95 5.91
N TYR A 37 2.48 -0.67 6.00
CA TYR A 37 3.72 -0.17 5.43
C TYR A 37 4.93 -0.78 6.15
N VAL A 38 4.94 -0.76 7.49
CA VAL A 38 5.98 -1.44 8.29
C VAL A 38 6.01 -2.94 7.99
N GLN A 39 4.86 -3.62 7.88
CA GLN A 39 4.81 -5.03 7.52
C GLN A 39 5.50 -5.32 6.18
N ASN A 40 5.28 -4.46 5.17
CA ASN A 40 5.90 -4.62 3.85
C ASN A 40 7.41 -4.39 3.91
N VAL A 41 7.87 -3.36 4.63
CA VAL A 41 9.30 -3.11 4.87
C VAL A 41 9.93 -4.33 5.57
N ALA A 42 9.25 -4.86 6.58
CA ALA A 42 9.70 -6.00 7.36
C ALA A 42 9.89 -7.27 6.52
N GLN A 43 9.27 -7.40 5.34
CA GLN A 43 9.48 -8.56 4.47
C GLN A 43 10.92 -8.67 3.96
N ILE A 44 11.68 -7.57 3.93
CA ILE A 44 13.06 -7.55 3.43
C ILE A 44 13.97 -8.41 4.30
N ARG A 45 13.87 -8.25 5.63
CA ARG A 45 14.67 -8.98 6.64
C ARG A 45 13.81 -9.33 7.85
N TYR A 46 12.74 -10.09 7.65
CA TYR A 46 11.72 -10.34 8.68
C TYR A 46 12.30 -10.85 10.01
N ARG A 47 13.23 -11.80 9.96
CA ARG A 47 13.86 -12.39 11.16
C ARG A 47 14.49 -11.34 12.07
N ASP A 48 15.12 -10.34 11.49
CA ASP A 48 15.91 -9.35 12.21
C ASP A 48 15.02 -8.14 12.55
N MET A 49 14.24 -7.64 11.58
CA MET A 49 13.35 -6.49 11.74
C MET A 49 12.19 -6.74 12.73
N ILE A 50 11.69 -7.98 12.85
CA ILE A 50 10.58 -8.28 13.78
C ILE A 50 10.95 -8.05 15.24
N ARG A 51 12.25 -8.10 15.59
CA ARG A 51 12.72 -7.84 16.96
C ARG A 51 12.54 -6.36 17.30
N ASP A 52 12.98 -5.47 16.41
CA ASP A 52 12.83 -4.02 16.57
C ASP A 52 11.34 -3.62 16.64
N ILE A 53 10.51 -4.22 15.76
CA ILE A 53 9.07 -3.98 15.75
C ILE A 53 8.45 -4.37 17.09
N ARG A 54 8.75 -5.58 17.61
CA ARG A 54 8.22 -6.04 18.91
C ARG A 54 8.63 -5.13 20.06
N THR A 55 9.90 -4.72 20.13
CA THR A 55 10.39 -3.83 21.19
C THR A 55 9.62 -2.52 21.21
N ALA A 56 9.43 -1.89 20.05
CA ALA A 56 8.70 -0.63 19.96
C ALA A 56 7.18 -0.80 20.18
N SER A 57 6.57 -1.87 19.66
CA SER A 57 5.17 -2.20 19.94
C SER A 57 4.92 -2.39 21.44
N GLN A 58 5.81 -3.10 22.14
CA GLN A 58 5.74 -3.27 23.58
C GLN A 58 5.77 -1.93 24.31
N GLY A 59 6.68 -1.02 23.93
CA GLY A 59 6.75 0.31 24.53
C GLY A 59 5.44 1.12 24.38
N TRP A 60 4.75 0.98 23.23
CA TRP A 60 3.45 1.61 23.04
C TRP A 60 2.34 0.95 23.85
N GLU A 61 2.33 -0.38 23.93
CA GLU A 61 1.35 -1.15 24.72
C GLU A 61 1.48 -0.85 26.23
N ASP A 62 2.71 -0.75 26.73
CA ASP A 62 3.01 -0.37 28.11
C ASP A 62 2.52 1.05 28.40
N ALA A 63 2.84 2.00 27.51
CA ALA A 63 2.38 3.38 27.62
C ALA A 63 0.85 3.49 27.60
N GLY A 64 0.19 2.72 26.74
CA GLY A 64 -1.27 2.64 26.66
C GLY A 64 -1.88 2.05 27.94
N SER A 65 -1.26 1.01 28.50
CA SER A 65 -1.70 0.37 29.75
C SER A 65 -1.61 1.35 30.94
N VAL A 66 -0.50 2.07 31.07
CA VAL A 66 -0.32 3.13 32.08
C VAL A 66 -1.35 4.24 31.91
N LEU A 67 -1.59 4.68 30.68
CA LEU A 67 -2.58 5.70 30.35
C LEU A 67 -4.00 5.28 30.81
N VAL A 68 -4.42 4.07 30.46
CA VAL A 68 -5.75 3.55 30.81
C VAL A 68 -5.92 3.46 32.32
N ALA A 69 -4.93 2.91 33.04
CA ALA A 69 -4.97 2.82 34.50
C ALA A 69 -5.10 4.20 35.15
N ARG A 70 -4.34 5.20 34.65
CA ARG A 70 -4.43 6.58 35.12
C ARG A 70 -5.83 7.16 34.92
N LEU A 71 -6.38 7.07 33.71
CA LEU A 71 -7.71 7.60 33.38
C LEU A 71 -8.83 6.96 34.22
N GLN A 72 -8.72 5.66 34.49
CA GLN A 72 -9.65 4.95 35.36
C GLN A 72 -9.56 5.44 36.80
N SER A 73 -8.34 5.61 37.32
CA SER A 73 -8.13 6.06 38.71
C SER A 73 -8.55 7.51 38.97
N SER A 74 -8.46 8.38 37.96
CA SER A 74 -8.78 9.80 38.10
C SER A 74 -10.27 10.11 38.01
N GLY A 75 -11.10 9.14 37.60
CA GLY A 75 -12.53 9.38 37.31
C GLY A 75 -12.70 10.43 36.19
N ALA A 76 -11.82 10.41 35.19
CA ALA A 76 -11.82 11.40 34.11
C ALA A 76 -13.17 11.38 33.35
N ASP A 77 -13.62 12.55 32.92
CA ASP A 77 -14.81 12.66 32.08
C ASP A 77 -14.57 12.07 30.67
N VAL A 78 -15.66 11.83 29.95
CA VAL A 78 -15.62 11.19 28.63
C VAL A 78 -14.78 11.99 27.63
N ALA A 79 -14.84 13.32 27.68
CA ALA A 79 -14.09 14.18 26.77
C ALA A 79 -12.57 14.07 27.00
N THR A 80 -12.15 14.07 28.27
CA THR A 80 -10.75 13.91 28.67
C THR A 80 -10.22 12.54 28.29
N VAL A 81 -11.01 11.48 28.54
CA VAL A 81 -10.66 10.10 28.14
C VAL A 81 -10.46 10.04 26.63
N LYS A 82 -11.41 10.58 25.86
CA LYS A 82 -11.33 10.57 24.40
C LYS A 82 -10.08 11.31 23.91
N HIS A 83 -9.83 12.52 24.40
CA HIS A 83 -8.69 13.32 23.98
C HIS A 83 -7.36 12.59 24.24
N ALA A 84 -7.20 11.99 25.42
CA ALA A 84 -5.99 11.26 25.77
C ALA A 84 -5.79 10.00 24.92
N LEU A 85 -6.87 9.29 24.58
CA LEU A 85 -6.81 8.14 23.66
C LEU A 85 -6.49 8.57 22.22
N ASP A 86 -7.04 9.71 21.77
CA ASP A 86 -6.73 10.28 20.46
C ASP A 86 -5.23 10.63 20.38
N GLU A 87 -4.67 11.33 21.36
CA GLU A 87 -3.24 11.67 21.42
C GLU A 87 -2.36 10.42 21.43
N HIS A 88 -2.70 9.43 22.26
CA HIS A 88 -1.94 8.17 22.30
C HIS A 88 -1.97 7.47 20.95
N SER A 89 -3.13 7.37 20.30
CA SER A 89 -3.24 6.77 18.97
C SER A 89 -2.41 7.51 17.91
N ALA A 90 -2.35 8.84 17.98
CA ALA A 90 -1.57 9.67 17.07
C ALA A 90 -0.06 9.44 17.29
N ALA A 91 0.37 9.30 18.54
CA ALA A 91 1.75 8.95 18.88
C ALA A 91 2.13 7.55 18.37
N VAL A 92 1.25 6.56 18.49
CA VAL A 92 1.46 5.21 17.95
C VAL A 92 1.57 5.26 16.42
N LEU A 93 0.67 5.98 15.74
CA LEU A 93 0.72 6.16 14.30
C LEU A 93 2.05 6.79 13.84
N ALA A 94 2.45 7.90 14.47
CA ALA A 94 3.73 8.55 14.17
C ALA A 94 4.90 7.61 14.45
N GLY A 95 4.80 6.79 15.49
CA GLY A 95 5.75 5.74 15.84
C GLY A 95 5.94 4.71 14.72
N TYR A 96 4.85 4.21 14.12
CA TYR A 96 4.93 3.27 12.99
C TYR A 96 5.61 3.89 11.76
N TRP A 97 5.32 5.15 11.43
CA TRP A 97 5.99 5.80 10.30
C TRP A 97 7.48 6.00 10.54
N ARG A 98 7.86 6.52 11.72
CA ARG A 98 9.25 6.66 12.11
C ARG A 98 9.99 5.32 12.12
N MET A 99 9.32 4.25 12.58
CA MET A 99 9.87 2.91 12.56
C MET A 99 10.14 2.42 11.14
N ALA A 100 9.24 2.68 10.19
CA ALA A 100 9.49 2.30 8.80
C ALA A 100 10.77 2.96 8.27
N ASP A 101 10.95 4.25 8.54
CA ASP A 101 12.16 4.98 8.14
C ASP A 101 13.42 4.41 8.82
N GLN A 102 13.34 4.12 10.12
CA GLN A 102 14.44 3.52 10.89
C GLN A 102 14.80 2.12 10.37
N LEU A 103 13.82 1.27 10.05
CA LEU A 103 14.07 -0.07 9.50
C LEU A 103 14.72 0.00 8.11
N ILE A 104 14.30 0.93 7.26
CA ILE A 104 14.90 1.12 5.93
C ILE A 104 16.36 1.57 6.08
N LEU A 105 16.64 2.53 6.97
CA LEU A 105 18.00 3.02 7.19
C LEU A 105 18.91 1.97 7.83
N LYS A 106 18.42 1.30 8.89
CA LYS A 106 19.16 0.30 9.65
C LYS A 106 19.48 -0.95 8.82
N PHE A 107 18.65 -1.29 7.84
CA PHE A 107 18.84 -2.47 7.01
C PHE A 107 19.01 -2.14 5.52
N ALA A 108 19.55 -0.96 5.23
CA ALA A 108 19.87 -0.52 3.88
C ALA A 108 20.83 -1.52 3.20
N ASP A 109 20.67 -1.70 1.89
CA ASP A 109 21.51 -2.57 1.06
C ASP A 109 21.62 -4.02 1.53
N GLY A 110 20.68 -4.46 2.39
CA GLY A 110 20.67 -5.80 2.96
C GLY A 110 21.69 -6.03 4.08
N GLY A 111 22.41 -5.00 4.52
CA GLY A 111 23.31 -5.04 5.68
C GLY A 111 22.62 -4.67 6.99
N LEU A 112 23.41 -4.56 8.06
CA LEU A 112 23.06 -3.91 9.32
C LEU A 112 23.91 -2.65 9.46
N THR A 113 23.24 -1.52 9.33
CA THR A 113 23.79 -0.17 9.42
C THR A 113 23.74 0.29 10.87
N THR A 114 24.90 0.56 11.47
CA THR A 114 25.01 1.04 12.85
C THR A 114 25.72 2.40 12.87
N PRO A 115 25.06 3.48 13.34
CA PRO A 115 25.72 4.77 13.50
C PRO A 115 26.75 4.71 14.63
N LEU A 116 27.93 5.27 14.38
CA LEU A 116 29.02 5.36 15.34
C LEU A 116 29.03 6.73 16.05
N PRO A 117 29.62 6.85 17.26
CA PRO A 117 29.63 8.10 18.02
C PRO A 117 30.31 9.29 17.33
N ASP A 118 31.20 9.02 16.38
CA ASP A 118 31.90 10.03 15.57
C ASP A 118 31.08 10.52 14.35
N GLY A 119 29.85 10.01 14.19
CA GLY A 119 28.97 10.34 13.06
C GLY A 119 29.22 9.51 11.81
N THR A 120 30.19 8.60 11.81
CA THR A 120 30.37 7.61 10.74
C THR A 120 29.37 6.47 10.90
N VAL A 121 29.33 5.58 9.91
CA VAL A 121 28.37 4.47 9.86
C VAL A 121 29.15 3.19 9.62
N ASP A 122 28.97 2.22 10.52
CA ASP A 122 29.43 0.85 10.33
C ASP A 122 28.36 0.05 9.59
N THR A 123 28.78 -0.82 8.68
CA THR A 123 27.88 -1.67 7.89
C THR A 123 28.35 -3.11 7.95
N GLU A 124 27.58 -3.93 8.66
CA GLU A 124 27.80 -5.38 8.71
C GLU A 124 26.99 -6.05 7.60
N GLU A 125 27.65 -6.84 6.75
CA GLU A 125 26.95 -7.65 5.76
C GLU A 125 26.26 -8.84 6.45
N LEU A 126 24.96 -8.75 6.69
CA LEU A 126 24.18 -9.82 7.31
C LEU A 126 24.10 -11.09 6.44
N GLY A 127 24.46 -10.97 5.15
CA GLY A 127 24.62 -12.06 4.19
C GLY A 127 23.46 -13.06 4.14
N PHE A 128 23.72 -14.18 3.49
CA PHE A 128 23.04 -15.44 3.80
C PHE A 128 24.02 -16.29 4.61
N PRO A 129 23.56 -17.17 5.50
CA PRO A 129 24.42 -18.13 6.16
C PRO A 129 25.28 -18.88 5.14
N GLY A 130 26.60 -18.94 5.38
CA GLY A 130 27.54 -19.54 4.41
C GLY A 130 27.28 -21.01 4.14
N ASP A 131 26.76 -21.73 5.14
CA ASP A 131 26.29 -23.10 4.99
C ASP A 131 25.12 -23.18 4.01
N TRP A 132 24.13 -22.29 4.09
CA TRP A 132 23.00 -22.20 3.14
C TRP A 132 23.47 -21.95 1.71
N LEU A 133 24.39 -20.98 1.51
CA LEU A 133 24.97 -20.68 0.19
C LEU A 133 25.75 -21.86 -0.39
N SER A 134 26.42 -22.64 0.47
CA SER A 134 27.20 -23.80 0.07
C SER A 134 26.37 -25.02 -0.32
N ARG A 135 25.07 -25.03 -0.01
CA ARG A 135 24.22 -26.19 -0.32
C ARG A 135 24.04 -26.33 -1.82
N ALA A 136 24.23 -27.56 -2.31
CA ALA A 136 24.16 -27.87 -3.73
C ALA A 136 22.77 -27.64 -4.36
N ASP A 137 21.70 -27.70 -3.56
CA ASP A 137 20.33 -27.43 -4.01
C ASP A 137 20.04 -25.93 -4.21
N VAL A 138 20.80 -25.07 -3.55
CA VAL A 138 20.68 -23.60 -3.63
C VAL A 138 21.45 -23.06 -4.83
N GLY A 139 22.57 -23.69 -5.21
CA GLY A 139 23.31 -23.38 -6.45
C GLY A 139 24.10 -22.06 -6.41
N PHE A 140 24.25 -21.45 -5.24
CA PHE A 140 24.99 -20.18 -5.03
C PHE A 140 26.39 -20.40 -4.43
N ARG A 141 26.95 -21.60 -4.55
CA ARG A 141 28.30 -21.92 -4.03
C ARG A 141 29.38 -20.99 -4.59
N ASP A 142 29.25 -20.63 -5.86
CA ASP A 142 30.16 -19.73 -6.56
C ASP A 142 29.67 -18.26 -6.56
N GLY A 143 28.66 -17.96 -5.74
CA GLY A 143 27.95 -16.69 -5.71
C GLY A 143 26.89 -16.55 -6.82
N PRO A 144 26.12 -15.45 -6.83
CA PRO A 144 25.23 -15.16 -7.95
C PRO A 144 26.05 -15.00 -9.22
N ALA A 145 25.55 -15.54 -10.34
CA ALA A 145 26.13 -15.25 -11.65
C ALA A 145 26.22 -13.73 -11.79
N ARG A 146 27.45 -13.22 -11.91
CA ARG A 146 27.65 -11.80 -12.16
C ARG A 146 26.94 -11.47 -13.46
N PHE A 147 26.10 -10.43 -13.44
CA PHE A 147 25.58 -9.92 -14.69
C PHE A 147 26.76 -9.64 -15.61
N PRO A 148 26.71 -10.05 -16.90
CA PRO A 148 27.71 -9.68 -17.87
C PRO A 148 28.01 -8.19 -17.73
N GLY A 149 29.29 -7.82 -17.72
CA GLY A 149 29.65 -6.41 -17.67
C GLY A 149 29.09 -5.68 -18.89
N PRO A 150 29.04 -4.34 -18.91
CA PRO A 150 28.62 -3.56 -20.09
C PRO A 150 29.31 -3.99 -21.41
N ALA A 151 30.52 -4.55 -21.32
CA ALA A 151 31.28 -5.07 -22.45
C ALA A 151 30.82 -6.44 -22.97
N ASP A 152 30.13 -7.22 -22.13
CA ASP A 152 29.61 -8.56 -22.42
C ASP A 152 28.13 -8.55 -22.83
N PHE A 153 27.45 -7.41 -22.66
CA PHE A 153 26.24 -7.15 -23.40
C PHE A 153 26.64 -6.99 -24.86
N GLU A 154 26.36 -8.01 -25.69
CA GLU A 154 26.19 -7.71 -27.12
C GLU A 154 25.23 -6.51 -27.18
N PRO A 155 25.61 -5.42 -27.87
CA PRO A 155 24.71 -4.29 -28.02
C PRO A 155 23.43 -4.87 -28.60
N VAL A 156 22.38 -4.97 -27.77
CA VAL A 156 21.04 -5.26 -28.26
C VAL A 156 20.83 -4.17 -29.27
N LEU A 157 20.91 -4.53 -30.56
CA LEU A 157 20.68 -3.62 -31.66
C LEU A 157 19.35 -2.96 -31.32
N HIS A 158 19.42 -1.70 -30.86
CA HIS A 158 18.21 -0.95 -30.58
C HIS A 158 17.36 -1.09 -31.84
N PRO A 159 16.07 -1.45 -31.72
CA PRO A 159 15.22 -1.56 -32.88
C PRO A 159 15.43 -0.28 -33.68
N SER A 160 15.76 -0.42 -34.97
CA SER A 160 16.05 0.75 -35.79
C SER A 160 14.87 1.73 -35.65
N SER A 161 15.11 3.02 -35.82
CA SER A 161 14.05 4.02 -35.81
C SER A 161 12.87 3.63 -36.71
N ALA A 162 13.11 2.84 -37.77
CA ALA A 162 12.08 2.22 -38.61
C ALA A 162 11.29 1.09 -37.91
N GLN A 163 11.95 0.22 -37.13
CA GLN A 163 11.27 -0.80 -36.33
C GLN A 163 10.43 -0.19 -35.20
N VAL A 164 10.94 0.84 -34.50
CA VAL A 164 10.16 1.59 -33.49
C VAL A 164 8.93 2.24 -34.13
N ALA A 165 9.07 2.84 -35.32
CA ALA A 165 7.94 3.41 -36.06
C ALA A 165 6.90 2.35 -36.45
N SER A 166 7.33 1.16 -36.89
CA SER A 166 6.43 0.07 -37.25
C SER A 166 5.65 -0.51 -36.04
N ILE A 167 6.30 -0.65 -34.89
CA ILE A 167 5.66 -1.10 -33.65
C ILE A 167 4.67 -0.04 -33.15
N THR A 168 5.04 1.23 -33.23
CA THR A 168 4.18 2.35 -32.81
C THR A 168 2.97 2.50 -33.75
N ALA A 169 3.15 2.31 -35.05
CA ALA A 169 2.07 2.34 -36.03
C ALA A 169 1.10 1.14 -35.88
N ALA A 170 1.60 -0.03 -35.48
CA ALA A 170 0.78 -1.21 -35.23
C ALA A 170 0.02 -1.18 -33.88
N ALA A 171 0.49 -0.38 -32.91
CA ALA A 171 -0.05 -0.32 -31.55
C ALA A 171 -1.10 0.78 -31.32
N LEU A 172 -1.49 1.56 -32.34
CA LEU A 172 -2.55 2.55 -32.25
C LEU A 172 -3.92 1.90 -32.56
N PRO A 173 -4.79 1.62 -31.55
CA PRO A 173 -6.15 1.17 -31.83
C PRO A 173 -6.93 2.31 -32.49
N THR A 174 -7.42 2.08 -33.70
CA THR A 174 -8.27 2.99 -34.49
C THR A 174 -9.69 3.16 -33.91
N SER A 175 -9.89 2.99 -32.60
CA SER A 175 -11.19 2.61 -32.02
C SER A 175 -11.73 3.52 -30.90
N THR A 176 -11.46 4.83 -30.89
CA THR A 176 -12.08 5.74 -29.90
C THR A 176 -12.62 7.06 -30.42
N ALA A 177 -12.43 7.41 -31.69
CA ALA A 177 -13.02 8.65 -32.23
C ALA A 177 -14.50 8.48 -32.69
N ALA A 178 -14.95 7.27 -33.00
CA ALA A 178 -16.31 7.05 -33.50
C ALA A 178 -17.37 6.94 -32.38
N ALA A 179 -17.02 6.44 -31.19
CA ALA A 179 -17.98 6.22 -30.11
C ALA A 179 -18.32 7.48 -29.29
N ALA A 180 -17.41 8.46 -29.23
CA ALA A 180 -17.64 9.72 -28.52
C ALA A 180 -18.63 10.64 -29.24
N THR A 181 -18.68 10.58 -30.58
CA THR A 181 -19.54 11.48 -31.37
C THR A 181 -21.00 11.06 -31.34
N THR A 182 -21.31 9.75 -31.28
CA THR A 182 -22.70 9.26 -31.26
C THR A 182 -23.42 9.52 -29.93
N SER A 183 -22.68 9.59 -28.82
CA SER A 183 -23.25 9.82 -27.48
C SER A 183 -23.55 11.30 -27.20
N ALA A 184 -22.83 12.22 -27.85
CA ALA A 184 -23.07 13.66 -27.70
C ALA A 184 -24.31 14.12 -28.48
N THR A 185 -24.63 13.51 -29.62
CA THR A 185 -25.76 13.91 -30.45
C THR A 185 -27.12 13.45 -29.89
N THR A 186 -27.19 12.32 -29.18
CA THR A 186 -28.43 11.84 -28.55
C THR A 186 -28.79 12.62 -27.28
N ALA A 187 -27.80 13.07 -26.50
CA ALA A 187 -28.04 13.93 -25.34
C ALA A 187 -28.53 15.34 -25.72
N ALA A 188 -28.03 15.90 -26.82
CA ALA A 188 -28.47 17.20 -27.34
C ALA A 188 -29.93 17.16 -27.86
N ALA A 189 -30.35 16.04 -28.48
CA ALA A 189 -31.73 15.87 -28.97
C ALA A 189 -32.76 15.74 -27.83
N ALA A 190 -32.41 15.08 -26.72
CA ALA A 190 -33.28 14.94 -25.56
C ALA A 190 -33.52 16.27 -24.83
N THR A 191 -32.49 17.11 -24.72
CA THR A 191 -32.59 18.42 -24.07
C THR A 191 -33.47 19.40 -24.85
N THR A 192 -33.47 19.33 -26.18
CA THR A 192 -34.29 20.20 -27.04
C THR A 192 -35.78 19.85 -26.98
N SER A 193 -36.14 18.56 -26.84
CA SER A 193 -37.56 18.17 -26.68
C SER A 193 -38.15 18.67 -25.36
N LEU A 194 -37.39 18.65 -24.27
CA LEU A 194 -37.85 19.14 -22.96
C LEU A 194 -38.02 20.67 -22.90
N LEU A 195 -37.24 21.42 -23.69
CA LEU A 195 -37.36 22.89 -23.73
C LEU A 195 -38.58 23.35 -24.54
N THR A 196 -39.02 22.56 -25.51
CA THR A 196 -40.13 22.96 -26.41
C THR A 196 -41.48 22.81 -25.70
N ASP A 197 -41.65 21.78 -24.87
CA ASP A 197 -42.89 21.54 -24.09
C ASP A 197 -43.13 22.58 -22.98
N ALA A 198 -42.09 23.28 -22.52
CA ALA A 198 -42.21 24.27 -21.45
C ALA A 198 -42.75 25.64 -21.91
N THR A 199 -42.86 25.89 -23.22
CA THR A 199 -43.22 27.22 -23.76
C THR A 199 -44.71 27.45 -23.99
N THR A 200 -45.57 26.45 -23.75
CA THR A 200 -47.03 26.57 -23.90
C THR A 200 -47.78 26.86 -22.59
N SER A 201 -47.07 27.02 -21.47
CA SER A 201 -47.68 27.31 -20.17
C SER A 201 -47.66 28.81 -19.83
N THR A 202 -48.80 29.29 -19.33
CA THR A 202 -49.21 30.68 -19.14
C THR A 202 -48.34 31.52 -18.18
N PRO A 203 -48.39 32.87 -18.30
CA PRO A 203 -47.31 33.73 -17.81
C PRO A 203 -47.54 34.17 -16.35
N HIS A 204 -47.27 33.32 -15.36
CA HIS A 204 -47.15 33.80 -13.96
C HIS A 204 -46.01 33.20 -13.12
N HIS A 205 -45.12 32.37 -13.67
CA HIS A 205 -44.03 31.75 -12.89
C HIS A 205 -42.63 31.85 -13.53
N THR A 206 -42.15 33.08 -13.76
CA THR A 206 -40.79 33.32 -14.27
C THR A 206 -39.68 33.04 -13.25
N ARG A 207 -39.98 33.03 -11.94
CA ARG A 207 -38.98 32.71 -10.90
C ARG A 207 -38.76 31.21 -10.64
N SER A 208 -39.70 30.35 -11.05
CA SER A 208 -39.58 28.90 -10.83
C SER A 208 -38.82 28.17 -11.94
N LEU A 209 -38.67 28.77 -13.12
CA LEU A 209 -38.01 28.13 -14.25
C LEU A 209 -36.49 28.22 -14.16
N ALA A 210 -35.94 29.31 -13.62
CA ALA A 210 -34.49 29.47 -13.46
C ALA A 210 -33.88 28.46 -12.46
N THR A 211 -34.60 28.14 -11.39
CA THR A 211 -34.17 27.13 -10.40
C THR A 211 -34.25 25.71 -10.95
N VAL A 212 -35.27 25.40 -11.77
CA VAL A 212 -35.37 24.09 -12.44
C VAL A 212 -34.27 23.91 -13.49
N LEU A 213 -33.93 24.97 -14.23
CA LEU A 213 -32.83 24.95 -15.21
C LEU A 213 -31.46 24.77 -14.55
N LEU A 214 -31.21 25.45 -13.43
CA LEU A 214 -29.99 25.27 -12.63
C LEU A 214 -29.88 23.86 -12.05
N ALA A 215 -30.99 23.30 -11.55
CA ALA A 215 -31.03 21.94 -11.06
C ALA A 215 -30.77 20.91 -12.16
N ALA A 216 -31.35 21.10 -13.35
CA ALA A 216 -31.14 20.22 -14.51
C ALA A 216 -29.68 20.26 -15.00
N LEU A 217 -29.05 21.45 -15.05
CA LEU A 217 -27.63 21.60 -15.39
C LEU A 217 -26.72 20.91 -14.37
N ALA A 218 -27.01 21.04 -13.07
CA ALA A 218 -26.24 20.38 -12.02
C ALA A 218 -26.32 18.84 -12.14
N VAL A 219 -27.50 18.28 -12.43
CA VAL A 219 -27.66 16.84 -12.65
C VAL A 219 -26.93 16.38 -13.92
N GLY A 220 -26.98 17.16 -15.00
CA GLY A 220 -26.26 16.86 -16.24
C GLY A 220 -24.74 16.78 -16.05
N VAL A 221 -24.16 17.71 -15.27
CA VAL A 221 -22.71 17.71 -14.96
C VAL A 221 -22.33 16.49 -14.12
N VAL A 222 -23.14 16.11 -13.13
CA VAL A 222 -22.86 14.94 -12.28
C VAL A 222 -22.93 13.64 -13.07
N VAL A 223 -23.94 13.47 -13.93
CA VAL A 223 -24.09 12.26 -14.75
C VAL A 223 -22.98 12.17 -15.81
N GLY A 224 -22.63 13.28 -16.47
CA GLY A 224 -21.51 13.32 -17.41
C GLY A 224 -20.17 12.95 -16.76
N SER A 225 -19.93 13.45 -15.55
CA SER A 225 -18.72 13.14 -14.78
C SER A 225 -18.63 11.66 -14.38
N ALA A 226 -19.76 11.05 -14.02
CA ALA A 226 -19.83 9.64 -13.65
C ALA A 226 -19.56 8.69 -14.84
N LEU A 227 -20.00 9.05 -16.05
CA LEU A 227 -19.77 8.26 -17.25
C LEU A 227 -18.30 8.32 -17.70
N VAL A 228 -17.68 9.51 -17.67
CA VAL A 228 -16.24 9.67 -17.96
C VAL A 228 -15.40 8.86 -16.97
N LEU A 229 -15.77 8.86 -15.68
CA LEU A 229 -15.07 8.07 -14.67
C LEU A 229 -15.24 6.55 -14.89
N ARG A 230 -16.42 6.10 -15.32
CA ARG A 230 -16.67 4.69 -15.66
C ARG A 230 -15.81 4.22 -16.83
N ASP A 231 -15.70 5.01 -17.88
CA ASP A 231 -14.92 4.64 -19.08
C ASP A 231 -13.41 4.66 -18.80
N LEU A 232 -12.94 5.60 -17.97
CA LEU A 232 -11.55 5.60 -17.49
C LEU A 232 -11.21 4.36 -16.65
N LEU A 233 -12.16 3.90 -15.82
CA LEU A 233 -11.99 2.68 -15.04
C LEU A 233 -12.01 1.42 -15.92
N ALA A 234 -12.86 1.37 -16.95
CA ALA A 234 -12.92 0.27 -17.90
C ALA A 234 -11.65 0.18 -18.80
N ALA A 235 -11.10 1.32 -19.23
CA ALA A 235 -9.84 1.35 -19.96
C ALA A 235 -8.66 0.85 -19.11
N ARG A 236 -8.67 1.18 -17.81
CA ARG A 236 -7.64 0.76 -16.87
C ARG A 236 -7.69 -0.74 -16.56
N THR A 237 -8.87 -1.35 -16.49
CA THR A 237 -9.00 -2.80 -16.29
C THR A 237 -8.54 -3.57 -17.53
N ALA A 238 -8.88 -3.11 -18.74
CA ALA A 238 -8.40 -3.73 -19.99
C ALA A 238 -6.86 -3.74 -20.12
N ALA A 239 -6.19 -2.66 -19.68
CA ALA A 239 -4.73 -2.57 -19.68
C ALA A 239 -4.05 -3.56 -18.70
N MET A 240 -4.75 -3.96 -17.64
CA MET A 240 -4.21 -4.91 -16.64
C MET A 240 -4.36 -6.38 -17.07
N THR A 241 -5.37 -6.71 -17.87
CA THR A 241 -5.63 -8.10 -18.30
C THR A 241 -4.76 -8.54 -19.48
N GLY A 242 -4.23 -7.60 -20.29
CA GLY A 242 -3.45 -7.90 -21.50
C GLY A 242 -2.02 -8.41 -21.28
N ARG A 243 -1.53 -8.54 -20.05
CA ARG A 243 -0.12 -8.85 -19.74
C ARG A 243 0.14 -10.31 -19.36
N SER A 244 -0.79 -11.23 -19.61
CA SER A 244 -0.72 -12.62 -19.13
C SER A 244 -0.90 -13.67 -20.24
N ILE A 245 -0.09 -13.63 -21.30
CA ILE A 245 0.04 -14.78 -22.23
C ILE A 245 1.49 -14.89 -22.73
N LEU A 246 2.45 -15.16 -21.85
CA LEU A 246 3.75 -15.75 -22.21
C LEU A 246 4.28 -16.54 -21.00
N ARG A 247 3.84 -17.78 -20.83
CA ARG A 247 4.50 -18.78 -19.97
C ARG A 247 4.63 -20.09 -20.73
N SER A 248 5.85 -20.39 -21.17
CA SER A 248 6.23 -21.72 -21.64
C SER A 248 6.37 -22.68 -20.45
N PRO A 249 6.02 -23.97 -20.61
CA PRO A 249 6.13 -24.97 -19.56
C PRO A 249 7.56 -25.55 -19.53
N LEU A 250 8.29 -25.35 -18.43
CA LEU A 250 9.47 -26.14 -18.14
C LEU A 250 9.07 -27.41 -17.38
N HIS A 251 9.23 -28.54 -18.07
CA HIS A 251 9.25 -29.87 -17.50
C HIS A 251 10.32 -29.98 -16.41
N TYR A 252 9.95 -30.43 -15.21
CA TYR A 252 10.89 -30.92 -14.21
C TYR A 252 10.51 -32.35 -13.82
N GLN A 253 11.39 -33.29 -14.13
CA GLN A 253 11.24 -34.72 -13.90
C GLN A 253 12.47 -35.23 -13.12
N GLY A 254 12.25 -36.04 -12.08
CA GLY A 254 13.27 -36.85 -11.37
C GLY A 254 13.60 -36.30 -9.97
N ARG A 255 13.23 -36.89 -8.83
CA ARG A 255 13.29 -38.28 -8.29
C ARG A 255 14.64 -38.64 -7.62
N SER A 256 14.59 -38.71 -6.28
CA SER A 256 15.18 -39.72 -5.38
C SER A 256 16.68 -39.70 -5.03
N GLN A 257 17.02 -39.54 -3.75
CA GLN A 257 17.47 -40.57 -2.77
C GLN A 257 17.97 -39.84 -1.49
N ARG A 258 17.42 -40.07 -0.28
CA ARG A 258 17.70 -41.10 0.74
C ARG A 258 19.18 -41.24 1.18
N GLY A 259 19.40 -40.97 2.48
CA GLY A 259 20.61 -41.20 3.28
C GLY A 259 20.85 -39.97 4.17
N GLY A 260 20.88 -39.97 5.51
CA GLY A 260 21.19 -40.98 6.50
C GLY A 260 22.41 -40.51 7.30
N HIS A 261 22.29 -40.38 8.64
CA HIS A 261 23.33 -40.06 9.65
C HIS A 261 23.67 -38.57 9.87
N ALA A 262 23.96 -38.04 11.07
CA ALA A 262 23.99 -38.54 12.45
C ALA A 262 23.90 -37.34 13.42
N ALA A 263 23.56 -37.62 14.67
CA ALA A 263 23.43 -36.66 15.77
C ALA A 263 24.75 -35.98 16.15
N VAL A 264 24.69 -34.67 16.42
CA VAL A 264 25.79 -33.85 17.00
C VAL A 264 25.39 -33.47 18.43
N PRO A 265 26.28 -33.60 19.44
CA PRO A 265 25.97 -33.30 20.83
C PRO A 265 25.99 -31.80 21.13
N LEU A 266 25.11 -31.38 22.04
CA LEU A 266 25.03 -30.04 22.63
C LEU A 266 26.02 -29.91 23.80
N VAL A 267 26.88 -28.89 23.75
CA VAL A 267 27.70 -28.35 24.86
C VAL A 267 27.74 -26.83 24.58
N GLY A 268 27.12 -25.95 25.37
CA GLY A 268 27.56 -25.40 26.66
C GLY A 268 27.57 -23.86 26.46
N GLU A 269 26.59 -23.13 27.01
CA GLU A 269 26.67 -22.27 28.21
C GLU A 269 27.61 -21.04 28.13
N GLU A 270 27.08 -19.93 28.65
CA GLU A 270 27.63 -18.59 28.89
C GLU A 270 27.74 -17.66 27.66
N GLU A 271 27.42 -16.35 27.70
CA GLU A 271 27.43 -15.38 28.79
C GLU A 271 26.51 -14.18 28.45
N GLY A 272 26.01 -13.48 29.47
CA GLY A 272 25.01 -12.42 29.34
C GLY A 272 25.54 -11.12 28.72
N SER A 273 24.74 -10.53 27.83
CA SER A 273 24.96 -9.17 27.33
C SER A 273 23.78 -8.28 27.73
N SER A 274 24.07 -7.29 28.57
CA SER A 274 23.14 -6.28 29.04
C SER A 274 22.82 -5.28 27.93
N TYR A 275 21.56 -5.22 27.51
CA TYR A 275 21.06 -4.20 26.60
C TYR A 275 20.44 -3.04 27.40
N VAL A 276 20.91 -1.81 27.15
CA VAL A 276 20.35 -0.56 27.72
C VAL A 276 19.50 0.10 26.62
N PRO A 277 18.19 0.33 26.83
CA PRO A 277 17.37 1.02 25.84
C PRO A 277 17.54 2.54 25.94
N LEU A 278 17.61 3.19 24.77
CA LEU A 278 17.39 4.62 24.55
C LEU A 278 15.89 4.92 24.38
#